data_AF-V2UI55-F1
#
_entry.id   AF-V2UI55-F1
#
_cell.length_a   1.000
_cell.length_b   1.000
_cell.length_c   1.000
_cell.angle_alpha   90.00
_cell.angle_beta   90.00
_cell.angle_gamma   90.00
#
_symmetry.space_group_name_H-M   'P 1'
#
loop_
_entity.id
_entity.type
_entity.pdbx_description
1 polymer ?
#
loop_
_entity_poly.entity_id
_entity_poly.type
_entity_poly.pdbx_seq_one_letter_code
_entity_poly.pdbx_strand_id
1 'polypeptide(L)'
;MIEVTINESTDYDPIKKVYFSDSTGNYFRTSYFDKDGKFIFERNEEIQLSKEGVQSTCLFVGENYELVAYREYLRSENSKGTKDFHRLKGGTIKQINSSEYVTSDDPYYSKMSWFSSQGELCYYNESNRSGTDFYDPSGNVIENLDEYLLSIGFESLETIEGKLLNN
;
A
#
# COMPACT_ATOMS: atom_id res chain seq x y z
N MET A 1 15.56 -19.85 2.74
CA MET A 1 14.98 -20.23 4.04
C MET A 1 13.89 -19.21 4.35
N ILE A 2 12.74 -19.64 4.85
CA ILE A 2 11.66 -18.75 5.29
C ILE A 2 11.66 -18.77 6.81
N GLU A 3 11.72 -17.59 7.43
CA GLU A 3 11.55 -17.41 8.87
C GLU A 3 10.11 -16.98 9.16
N VAL A 4 9.57 -17.44 10.30
CA VAL A 4 8.20 -17.13 10.72
C VAL A 4 8.24 -16.54 12.12
N THR A 5 7.73 -15.31 12.25
CA THR A 5 7.61 -14.59 13.51
C THR A 5 6.15 -14.44 13.87
N ILE A 6 5.78 -14.82 15.10
CA ILE A 6 4.41 -14.75 15.60
C ILE A 6 4.34 -13.73 16.72
N ASN A 7 3.56 -12.67 16.51
CA ASN A 7 3.18 -11.73 17.55
C ASN A 7 1.76 -12.09 18.01
N GLU A 8 1.66 -12.68 19.21
CA GLU A 8 0.38 -13.02 19.81
C GLU A 8 -0.42 -11.77 20.19
N SER A 9 -1.74 -11.89 20.16
CA SER A 9 -2.64 -10.83 20.62
C SER A 9 -2.45 -10.59 22.12
N THR A 10 -2.63 -9.34 22.52
CA THR A 10 -2.60 -8.90 23.92
C THR A 10 -3.86 -8.09 24.22
N ASP A 11 -4.09 -7.77 25.50
CA ASP A 11 -5.21 -6.89 25.89
C ASP A 11 -5.10 -5.47 25.29
N TYR A 12 -3.90 -5.04 24.88
CA TYR A 12 -3.64 -3.73 24.28
C TYR A 12 -3.57 -3.74 22.75
N ASP A 13 -3.20 -4.87 22.15
CA ASP A 13 -3.23 -5.12 20.70
C ASP A 13 -3.97 -6.44 20.47
N PRO A 14 -5.31 -6.41 20.25
CA PRO A 14 -6.11 -7.62 20.13
C PRO A 14 -5.88 -8.36 18.81
N ILE A 15 -4.98 -7.88 17.95
CA ILE A 15 -4.69 -8.47 16.65
C ILE A 15 -3.41 -9.29 16.73
N LYS A 16 -3.54 -10.59 16.50
CA LYS A 16 -2.40 -11.48 16.29
C LYS A 16 -1.85 -11.29 14.87
N LYS A 17 -0.53 -11.20 14.74
CA LYS A 17 0.17 -11.00 13.47
C LYS A 17 1.20 -12.10 13.25
N VAL A 18 1.16 -12.74 12.08
CA VAL A 18 2.14 -13.76 11.67
C VAL A 18 2.91 -13.22 10.47
N TYR A 19 4.21 -13.04 10.64
CA TYR A 19 5.11 -12.51 9.63
C TYR A 19 5.94 -13.62 9.02
N PHE A 20 6.06 -13.62 7.69
CA PHE A 20 6.95 -14.51 6.95
C PHE A 20 8.04 -13.66 6.29
N SER A 21 9.29 -13.93 6.65
CA SER A 21 10.45 -13.23 6.09
C SER A 21 11.37 -14.15 5.29
N ASP A 22 12.03 -13.58 4.30
CA ASP A 22 13.13 -14.24 3.59
C ASP A 22 14.45 -14.15 4.39
N SER A 23 15.52 -14.74 3.86
CA SER A 23 16.84 -14.73 4.50
C SER A 23 17.49 -13.34 4.60
N THR A 24 16.91 -12.32 3.98
CA THR A 24 17.37 -10.93 4.07
C THR A 24 16.58 -10.12 5.09
N GLY A 25 15.58 -10.74 5.75
CA GLY A 25 14.72 -10.10 6.74
C GLY A 25 13.53 -9.35 6.14
N ASN A 26 13.31 -9.44 4.81
CA ASN A 26 12.16 -8.78 4.18
C ASN A 26 10.89 -9.59 4.45
N TYR A 27 9.90 -8.96 5.08
CA TYR A 27 8.57 -9.55 5.24
C TYR A 27 7.85 -9.53 3.89
N PHE A 28 7.59 -10.70 3.33
CA PHE A 28 6.85 -10.83 2.07
C PHE A 28 5.41 -11.29 2.29
N ARG A 29 5.04 -11.69 3.51
CA ARG A 29 3.68 -12.07 3.85
C ARG A 29 3.40 -11.77 5.31
N THR A 30 2.23 -11.18 5.57
CA THR A 30 1.74 -10.91 6.92
C THR A 30 0.27 -11.33 7.02
N SER A 31 -0.03 -12.26 7.92
CA SER A 31 -1.40 -12.72 8.19
C SER A 31 -1.90 -12.12 9.51
N TYR A 32 -3.15 -11.66 9.50
CA TYR A 32 -3.80 -10.98 10.62
C TYR A 32 -4.97 -11.82 11.14
N PHE A 33 -5.02 -12.00 12.46
CA PHE A 33 -6.05 -12.77 13.14
C PHE A 33 -6.65 -11.94 14.28
N ASP A 34 -7.93 -12.15 14.55
CA ASP A 34 -8.59 -11.57 15.72
C ASP A 34 -8.14 -12.24 17.03
N LYS A 35 -8.62 -11.71 18.16
CA LYS A 35 -8.31 -12.22 19.51
C LYS A 35 -8.73 -13.68 19.75
N ASP A 36 -9.69 -14.19 18.95
CA ASP A 36 -10.21 -15.55 19.05
C ASP A 36 -9.47 -16.49 18.09
N GLY A 37 -8.47 -15.97 17.34
CA GLY A 37 -7.65 -16.71 16.40
C GLY A 37 -8.27 -16.87 15.02
N LYS A 38 -9.37 -16.17 14.72
CA LYS A 38 -10.00 -16.22 13.40
C LYS A 38 -9.22 -15.35 12.42
N PHE A 39 -8.99 -15.88 11.22
CA PHE A 39 -8.33 -15.16 10.15
C PHE A 39 -9.17 -13.96 9.68
N ILE A 40 -8.55 -12.78 9.64
CA ILE A 40 -9.15 -11.55 9.13
C ILE A 40 -8.73 -11.37 7.67
N PHE A 41 -7.44 -11.15 7.44
CA PHE A 41 -6.86 -10.97 6.12
C PHE A 41 -5.36 -11.27 6.09
N GLU A 42 -4.82 -11.33 4.87
CA GLU A 42 -3.40 -11.49 4.60
C GLU A 42 -2.93 -10.44 3.61
N ARG A 43 -1.81 -9.80 3.93
CA ARG A 43 -1.05 -8.96 3.03
C ARG A 43 0.10 -9.78 2.46
N ASN A 44 0.20 -9.85 1.15
CA ASN A 44 1.27 -10.54 0.44
C ASN A 44 2.01 -9.54 -0.44
N GLU A 45 3.33 -9.51 -0.34
CA GLU A 45 4.23 -8.70 -1.16
C GLU A 45 4.91 -9.62 -2.17
N GLU A 46 4.52 -9.53 -3.44
CA GLU A 46 5.14 -10.34 -4.50
C GLU A 46 6.51 -9.75 -4.82
N ILE A 47 7.55 -10.33 -4.23
CA ILE A 47 8.94 -9.92 -4.46
C ILE A 47 9.49 -10.68 -5.67
N GLN A 48 9.91 -9.97 -6.72
CA GLN A 48 10.70 -10.58 -7.78
C GLN A 48 12.19 -10.43 -7.46
N LEU A 49 12.79 -11.53 -6.99
CA LEU A 49 14.18 -11.61 -6.53
C LEU A 49 15.20 -11.09 -7.58
N SER A 50 14.86 -11.14 -8.87
CA SER A 50 15.73 -10.68 -9.96
C SER A 50 15.69 -9.17 -10.24
N LYS A 51 14.76 -8.41 -9.65
CA LYS A 51 14.56 -6.98 -9.95
C LYS A 51 14.69 -6.05 -8.75
N GLU A 52 15.15 -6.56 -7.61
CA GLU A 52 15.19 -5.88 -6.31
C GLU A 52 13.85 -5.19 -5.97
N GLY A 53 12.98 -5.84 -5.20
CA GLY A 53 11.82 -5.18 -4.59
C GLY A 53 10.45 -5.75 -4.94
N VAL A 54 9.44 -5.15 -4.33
CA VAL A 54 8.02 -5.56 -4.43
C VAL A 54 7.45 -5.20 -5.80
N GLN A 55 6.90 -6.19 -6.50
CA GLN A 55 6.19 -6.02 -7.77
C GLN A 55 4.72 -5.72 -7.57
N SER A 56 4.12 -6.36 -6.58
CA SER A 56 2.74 -6.13 -6.21
C SER A 56 2.54 -6.35 -4.72
N THR A 57 1.53 -5.68 -4.15
CA THR A 57 1.01 -5.98 -2.82
C THR A 57 -0.43 -6.40 -2.97
N CYS A 58 -0.80 -7.56 -2.47
CA CYS A 58 -2.13 -8.16 -2.55
C CYS A 58 -2.75 -8.29 -1.16
N LEU A 59 -4.06 -8.04 -1.05
CA LEU A 59 -4.87 -8.27 0.16
C LEU A 59 -5.86 -9.39 -0.09
N PHE A 60 -5.74 -10.46 0.70
CA PHE A 60 -6.64 -11.61 0.68
C PHE A 60 -7.47 -11.63 1.96
N VAL A 61 -8.80 -11.74 1.87
CA VAL A 61 -9.72 -11.65 3.01
C VAL A 61 -10.49 -12.94 3.21
N GLY A 62 -10.69 -13.31 4.48
CA GLY A 62 -11.51 -14.45 4.88
C GLY A 62 -10.89 -15.81 4.55
N GLU A 63 -11.55 -16.88 5.00
CA GLU A 63 -11.02 -18.25 4.95
C GLU A 63 -10.77 -18.77 3.52
N ASN A 64 -11.47 -18.21 2.52
CA ASN A 64 -11.30 -18.56 1.11
C ASN A 64 -10.18 -17.79 0.41
N TYR A 65 -9.47 -16.89 1.11
CA TYR A 65 -8.44 -16.02 0.54
C TYR A 65 -8.96 -15.24 -0.69
N GLU A 66 -10.10 -14.56 -0.55
CA GLU A 66 -10.63 -13.73 -1.63
C GLU A 66 -9.73 -12.51 -1.84
N LEU A 67 -9.21 -12.32 -3.06
CA LEU A 67 -8.44 -11.13 -3.41
C LEU A 67 -9.37 -9.91 -3.43
N VAL A 68 -9.23 -9.02 -2.44
CA VAL A 68 -10.08 -7.83 -2.32
C VAL A 68 -9.42 -6.55 -2.85
N ALA A 69 -8.08 -6.51 -2.88
CA ALA A 69 -7.34 -5.39 -3.42
C ALA A 69 -5.92 -5.79 -3.80
N TYR A 70 -5.35 -5.13 -4.79
CA TYR A 70 -3.91 -5.21 -5.07
C TYR A 70 -3.36 -3.91 -5.62
N ARG A 71 -2.08 -3.65 -5.34
CA ARG A 71 -1.30 -2.51 -5.84
C ARG A 71 -0.14 -3.03 -6.66
N GLU A 72 -0.03 -2.61 -7.91
CA GLU A 72 1.12 -2.92 -8.77
C GLU A 72 2.16 -1.80 -8.65
N TYR A 73 3.43 -2.19 -8.64
CA TYR A 73 4.55 -1.26 -8.64
C TYR A 73 5.29 -1.31 -9.97
N LEU A 74 5.64 -0.14 -10.49
CA LEU A 74 6.51 -0.01 -11.65
C LEU A 74 7.94 0.24 -11.16
N ARG A 75 8.86 -0.65 -11.52
CA ARG A 75 10.30 -0.44 -11.36
C ARG A 75 11.01 -0.58 -12.70
N SER A 76 11.62 0.50 -13.14
CA SER A 76 12.57 0.55 -14.26
C SER A 76 13.89 1.14 -13.78
N GLU A 77 14.92 1.12 -14.64
CA GLU A 77 16.21 1.75 -14.32
C GLU A 77 16.07 3.25 -13.98
N ASN A 78 15.06 3.92 -14.54
CA ASN A 78 14.87 5.37 -14.42
C ASN A 78 13.59 5.76 -13.65
N SER A 79 12.79 4.79 -13.19
CA SER A 79 11.51 5.07 -12.52
C SER A 79 11.22 4.06 -11.42
N LYS A 80 10.81 4.54 -10.24
CA LYS A 80 10.30 3.72 -9.14
C LYS A 80 8.99 4.32 -8.65
N GLY A 81 7.90 3.56 -8.67
CA GLY A 81 6.64 4.07 -8.16
C GLY A 81 5.55 3.02 -8.08
N THR A 82 4.41 3.44 -7.55
CA THR A 82 3.16 2.69 -7.72
C THR A 82 2.64 2.95 -9.12
N LYS A 83 1.98 1.97 -9.73
CA LYS A 83 1.39 2.13 -11.05
C LYS A 83 -0.12 2.21 -10.95
N ASP A 84 -0.74 1.14 -10.47
CA ASP A 84 -2.18 0.98 -10.49
C ASP A 84 -2.65 0.31 -9.19
N PHE A 85 -3.70 0.86 -8.59
CA PHE A 85 -4.37 0.28 -7.43
C PHE A 85 -5.74 -0.25 -7.83
N HIS A 86 -6.00 -1.49 -7.47
CA HIS A 86 -7.19 -2.23 -7.86
C HIS A 86 -7.94 -2.75 -6.63
N ARG A 87 -9.27 -2.78 -6.70
CA ARG A 87 -10.14 -3.27 -5.62
C ARG A 87 -11.32 -4.06 -6.17
N LEU A 88 -11.74 -5.09 -5.44
CA LEU A 88 -12.97 -5.82 -5.68
C LEU A 88 -14.18 -4.93 -5.39
N LYS A 89 -14.97 -4.61 -6.42
CA LYS A 89 -16.22 -3.86 -6.33
C LYS A 89 -17.31 -4.60 -7.11
N GLY A 90 -18.29 -5.15 -6.39
CA GLY A 90 -19.41 -5.89 -6.99
C GLY A 90 -19.01 -7.19 -7.69
N GLY A 91 -18.05 -7.93 -7.12
CA GLY A 91 -17.57 -9.20 -7.67
C GLY A 91 -16.59 -9.07 -8.85
N THR A 92 -16.13 -7.86 -9.17
CA THR A 92 -15.13 -7.63 -10.22
C THR A 92 -14.03 -6.72 -9.70
N ILE A 93 -12.77 -7.05 -10.02
CA ILE A 93 -11.64 -6.19 -9.70
C ILE A 93 -11.62 -5.00 -10.65
N LYS A 94 -11.54 -3.79 -10.09
CA LYS A 94 -11.49 -2.53 -10.84
C LYS A 94 -10.34 -1.68 -10.35
N GLN A 95 -9.66 -1.01 -11.28
CA GLN A 95 -8.73 0.05 -10.95
C GLN A 95 -9.48 1.20 -10.29
N ILE A 96 -8.94 1.73 -9.19
CA ILE A 96 -9.54 2.81 -8.40
C ILE A 96 -8.64 4.05 -8.31
N ASN A 97 -7.33 3.88 -8.43
CA ASN A 97 -6.40 4.98 -8.67
C ASN A 97 -5.13 4.48 -9.37
N SER A 98 -4.31 5.42 -9.80
CA SER A 98 -2.97 5.21 -10.33
C SER A 98 -2.02 6.26 -9.77
N SER A 99 -0.73 6.05 -10.00
CA SER A 99 0.26 7.10 -9.78
C SER A 99 1.28 7.19 -10.90
N GLU A 100 1.85 8.37 -11.04
CA GLU A 100 2.93 8.68 -11.97
C GLU A 100 4.13 9.21 -11.19
N TYR A 101 5.30 8.63 -11.47
CA TYR A 101 6.55 9.03 -10.84
C TYR A 101 7.43 9.77 -11.84
N VAL A 102 7.91 10.95 -11.44
CA VAL A 102 8.79 11.80 -12.24
C VAL A 102 10.06 12.08 -11.44
N THR A 103 11.21 11.81 -12.06
CA THR A 103 12.52 12.24 -11.57
C THR A 103 13.01 13.46 -12.35
N SER A 104 13.98 14.17 -11.77
CA SER A 104 14.72 15.21 -12.49
C SER A 104 16.21 14.89 -12.53
N ASP A 105 16.99 15.73 -13.19
CA ASP A 105 18.46 15.66 -13.16
C ASP A 105 19.04 15.91 -11.75
N ASP A 106 18.28 16.57 -10.86
CA ASP A 106 18.63 16.64 -9.44
C ASP A 106 18.34 15.29 -8.78
N PRO A 107 19.35 14.54 -8.31
CA PRO A 107 19.17 13.22 -7.72
C PRO A 107 18.40 13.24 -6.39
N TYR A 108 18.19 14.42 -5.81
CA TYR A 108 17.40 14.58 -4.59
C TYR A 108 15.94 14.92 -4.87
N TYR A 109 15.59 15.32 -6.10
CA TYR A 109 14.24 15.68 -6.45
C TYR A 109 13.47 14.50 -7.06
N SER A 110 12.29 14.26 -6.53
CA SER A 110 11.30 13.38 -7.16
C SER A 110 9.89 13.88 -6.91
N LYS A 111 8.99 13.55 -7.83
CA LYS A 111 7.57 13.86 -7.74
C LYS A 111 6.75 12.59 -7.98
N MET A 112 5.76 12.35 -7.14
CA MET A 112 4.76 11.32 -7.34
C MET A 112 3.38 11.97 -7.39
N SER A 113 2.66 11.77 -8.48
CA SER A 113 1.31 12.28 -8.66
C SER A 113 0.32 11.13 -8.59
N TRP A 114 -0.80 11.31 -7.90
CA TRP A 114 -1.83 10.28 -7.70
C TRP A 114 -3.12 10.69 -8.37
N PHE A 115 -3.71 9.79 -9.15
CA PHE A 115 -4.86 10.05 -10.00
C PHE A 115 -6.02 9.14 -9.66
N SER A 116 -7.25 9.64 -9.79
CA SER A 116 -8.47 8.84 -9.68
C SER A 116 -8.60 7.84 -10.83
N SER A 117 -9.56 6.92 -10.74
CA SER A 117 -9.92 6.03 -11.85
C SER A 117 -10.35 6.74 -13.14
N GLN A 118 -10.71 8.02 -13.04
CA GLN A 118 -11.09 8.89 -14.15
C GLN A 118 -9.89 9.65 -14.74
N GLY A 119 -8.71 9.52 -14.13
CA GLY A 119 -7.50 10.24 -14.53
C GLY A 119 -7.39 11.66 -13.95
N GLU A 120 -8.21 12.01 -12.97
CA GLU A 120 -8.14 13.33 -12.32
C GLU A 120 -7.08 13.31 -11.22
N LEU A 121 -6.24 14.34 -11.16
CA LEU A 121 -5.23 14.48 -10.11
C LEU A 121 -5.93 14.62 -8.74
N CYS A 122 -5.58 13.74 -7.79
CA CYS A 122 -6.08 13.76 -6.42
C CYS A 122 -5.15 14.51 -5.48
N TYR A 123 -3.85 14.25 -5.59
CA TYR A 123 -2.76 14.93 -4.87
C TYR A 123 -1.43 14.57 -5.52
N TYR A 124 -0.37 15.28 -5.15
CA TYR A 124 0.99 14.87 -5.46
C TYR A 124 1.92 15.15 -4.28
N ASN A 125 3.05 14.46 -4.23
CA ASN A 125 4.13 14.80 -3.33
C ASN A 125 5.39 15.16 -4.11
N GLU A 126 6.17 16.07 -3.53
CA GLU A 126 7.49 16.41 -4.01
C GLU A 126 8.50 16.15 -2.90
N SER A 127 9.48 15.31 -3.19
CA SER A 127 10.57 15.00 -2.28
C SER A 127 11.82 15.71 -2.76
N ASN A 128 12.49 16.42 -1.86
CA ASN A 128 13.75 17.12 -2.10
C ASN A 128 14.70 16.94 -0.91
N ARG A 129 15.83 17.66 -0.88
CA ARG A 129 16.82 17.57 0.21
C ARG A 129 16.27 17.92 1.60
N SER A 130 15.23 18.74 1.66
CA SER A 130 14.64 19.23 2.90
C SER A 130 13.56 18.32 3.45
N GLY A 131 13.01 17.41 2.64
CA GLY A 131 11.93 16.52 3.05
C GLY A 131 10.97 16.19 1.92
N THR A 132 9.78 15.74 2.30
CA THR A 132 8.67 15.46 1.38
C THR A 132 7.47 16.30 1.78
N ASP A 133 7.00 17.12 0.86
CA ASP A 133 5.78 17.91 1.02
C ASP A 133 4.67 17.32 0.15
N PHE A 134 3.43 17.45 0.62
CA PHE A 134 2.23 16.97 -0.07
C PHE A 134 1.40 18.15 -0.53
N TYR A 135 0.79 18.04 -1.70
CA TYR A 135 0.06 19.12 -2.34
C TYR A 135 -1.27 18.62 -2.91
N ASP A 136 -2.29 19.47 -2.80
CA ASP A 136 -3.57 19.28 -3.47
C ASP A 136 -3.44 19.52 -5.00
N PRO A 137 -4.49 19.25 -5.80
CA PRO A 137 -4.45 19.46 -7.25
C PRO A 137 -4.27 20.92 -7.67
N SER A 138 -4.53 21.87 -6.77
CA SER A 138 -4.34 23.31 -6.99
C SER A 138 -2.93 23.79 -6.61
N GLY A 139 -2.10 22.91 -6.04
CA GLY A 139 -0.75 23.20 -5.59
C GLY A 139 -0.67 23.78 -4.18
N ASN A 140 -1.74 23.70 -3.37
CA ASN A 140 -1.68 24.09 -1.97
C ASN A 140 -1.08 22.97 -1.13
N VAL A 141 -0.28 23.32 -0.12
CA VAL A 141 0.32 22.36 0.81
C VAL A 141 -0.77 21.69 1.65
N ILE A 142 -0.68 20.36 1.77
CA ILE A 142 -1.50 19.54 2.64
C ILE A 142 -0.76 19.34 3.96
N GLU A 143 -1.25 19.95 5.04
CA GLU A 143 -0.64 19.84 6.37
C GLU A 143 -0.89 18.47 7.02
N ASN A 144 -2.06 17.88 6.77
CA ASN A 144 -2.45 16.56 7.28
C ASN A 144 -2.95 15.68 6.12
N LEU A 145 -2.08 14.78 5.66
CA LEU A 145 -2.38 13.91 4.51
C LEU A 145 -3.57 12.98 4.80
N ASP A 146 -3.65 12.39 5.99
CA ASP A 146 -4.69 11.42 6.32
C ASP A 146 -6.08 12.08 6.31
N GLU A 147 -6.22 13.25 6.94
CA GLU A 147 -7.46 14.02 6.91
C GLU A 147 -7.85 14.44 5.49
N TYR A 148 -6.88 14.87 4.68
CA TYR A 148 -7.12 15.24 3.29
C TYR A 148 -7.61 14.04 2.47
N LEU A 149 -6.91 12.90 2.53
CA LEU A 149 -7.27 11.68 1.81
C LEU A 149 -8.66 11.18 2.22
N LEU A 150 -9.01 11.27 3.50
CA LEU A 150 -10.36 10.98 4.00
C LEU A 150 -11.40 11.94 3.42
N SER A 151 -11.10 13.25 3.35
CA SER A 151 -12.04 14.26 2.86
C SER A 151 -12.40 14.10 1.38
N ILE A 152 -11.47 13.60 0.57
CA ILE A 152 -11.69 13.32 -0.86
C ILE A 152 -12.11 11.88 -1.13
N GLY A 153 -12.29 11.05 -0.09
CA GLY A 153 -12.65 9.64 -0.22
C GLY A 153 -11.59 8.80 -0.94
N PHE A 154 -10.32 9.17 -0.85
CA PHE A 154 -9.23 8.43 -1.47
C PHE A 154 -9.04 7.07 -0.79
N GLU A 155 -8.97 6.02 -1.59
CA GLU A 155 -8.75 4.66 -1.11
C GLU A 155 -7.30 4.24 -1.36
N SER A 156 -6.61 3.77 -0.32
CA SER A 156 -5.31 3.09 -0.41
C SER A 156 -5.35 1.71 0.23
N LEU A 157 -4.30 0.90 0.06
CA LEU A 157 -4.15 -0.37 0.77
C LEU A 157 -4.27 -0.19 2.29
N GLU A 158 -3.60 0.82 2.82
CA GLU A 158 -3.58 1.15 4.24
C GLU A 158 -4.98 1.52 4.76
N THR A 159 -5.77 2.26 3.96
CA THR A 159 -7.17 2.54 4.32
C THR A 159 -8.07 1.29 4.29
N ILE A 160 -7.78 0.31 3.43
CA ILE A 160 -8.53 -0.95 3.36
C ILE A 160 -8.13 -1.85 4.53
N GLU A 161 -6.83 -2.00 4.79
CA GLU A 161 -6.31 -2.72 5.95
C GLU A 161 -6.90 -2.16 7.26
N GLY A 162 -6.90 -0.84 7.42
CA GLY A 162 -7.50 -0.18 8.58
C GLY A 162 -8.99 -0.51 8.73
N LYS A 163 -9.75 -0.58 7.64
CA LYS A 163 -11.17 -1.00 7.70
C LYS A 163 -11.31 -2.48 8.08
N LEU A 164 -10.44 -3.35 7.58
CA LEU A 164 -10.46 -4.78 7.90
C LEU A 164 -10.11 -5.06 9.37
N LEU A 165 -9.19 -4.27 9.95
CA LEU A 165 -8.77 -4.41 11.34
C LEU A 165 -9.77 -3.86 12.36
N ASN A 166 -10.68 -2.97 11.93
CA ASN A 166 -11.66 -2.32 12.79
C ASN A 166 -13.11 -2.83 12.61
N ASN A 167 -13.31 -3.86 11.78
CA ASN A 167 -14.61 -4.55 11.59
C ASN A 167 -14.74 -5.74 12.55
#